data_AF-A0A4Q3XPX6-F1
#
_entry.id   AF-A0A4Q3XPX6-F1
#
_cell.length_a   1.000
_cell.length_b   1.000
_cell.length_c   1.000
_cell.angle_alpha   90.00
_cell.angle_beta   90.00
_cell.angle_gamma   90.00
#
_symmetry.space_group_name_H-M   'P 1'
#
loop_
_entity.id
_entity.type
_entity.pdbx_description
1 polymer ?
#
loop_
_entity_poly.entity_id
_entity_poly.type
_entity_poly.pdbx_seq_one_letter_code
_entity_poly.pdbx_strand_id
1 'polypeptide(L)'
;MPLPLRLAAITSLVALAVPALAQGVPELADLVGARAAGAETQMEARGYRLAGGSTVRDMKFTFWWNDRKRACVSVSTVEGRYASIQPVPAGTCDGAQAGPQPVPQTPPPSDQDAGSLVLVCYGAGTRPSVTTAPDYKWNADRHKWEWSSRLESSTQGFSSDVQLELYGDHGRIHLGPSLVPPIHSGGSNGWWDLDALSVTPTQITGSYRLNGMNKPKFTIDRRTGRIDIRAMTNFAGQCDIGNWANGTRRF
;
A
#
# COMPACT_ATOMS: atom_id res chain seq x y z
N MET A 1 -31.41 52.99 42.48
CA MET A 1 -31.12 51.54 42.55
C MET A 1 -30.51 51.10 41.21
N PRO A 2 -29.19 50.82 41.10
CA PRO A 2 -28.60 50.28 39.87
C PRO A 2 -28.37 48.75 39.96
N LEU A 3 -28.60 48.05 38.84
CA LEU A 3 -28.39 46.61 38.65
C LEU A 3 -26.89 46.26 38.52
N PRO A 4 -26.42 45.07 38.96
CA PRO A 4 -25.07 44.60 38.70
C PRO A 4 -24.98 43.83 37.37
N LEU A 5 -24.05 44.25 36.52
CA LEU A 5 -23.64 43.65 35.25
C LEU A 5 -22.87 42.34 35.53
N ARG A 6 -23.35 41.19 35.04
CA ARG A 6 -22.62 39.91 35.11
C ARG A 6 -21.81 39.71 33.83
N LEU A 7 -20.47 39.76 33.93
CA LEU A 7 -19.58 39.31 32.85
C LEU A 7 -19.56 37.77 32.83
N ALA A 8 -19.94 37.17 31.72
CA ALA A 8 -19.68 35.76 31.42
C ALA A 8 -18.38 35.65 30.63
N ALA A 9 -17.35 35.03 31.22
CA ALA A 9 -16.10 34.72 30.54
C ALA A 9 -16.27 33.47 29.67
N ILE A 10 -16.12 33.61 28.36
CA ILE A 10 -16.13 32.51 27.40
C ILE A 10 -14.69 31.98 27.28
N THR A 11 -14.39 30.86 27.92
CA THR A 11 -13.13 30.14 27.72
C THR A 11 -13.20 29.31 26.44
N SER A 12 -12.57 29.80 25.37
CA SER A 12 -12.38 29.07 24.11
C SER A 12 -11.38 27.92 24.30
N LEU A 13 -11.85 26.68 24.08
CA LEU A 13 -11.04 25.47 24.08
C LEU A 13 -10.34 25.34 22.71
N VAL A 14 -9.03 25.61 22.63
CA VAL A 14 -8.24 25.38 21.42
C VAL A 14 -7.85 23.90 21.37
N ALA A 15 -8.45 23.14 20.46
CA ALA A 15 -8.07 21.76 20.20
C ALA A 15 -6.77 21.72 19.39
N LEU A 16 -5.66 21.36 20.03
CA LEU A 16 -4.38 21.11 19.36
C LEU A 16 -4.49 19.77 18.59
N ALA A 17 -4.53 19.84 17.27
CA ALA A 17 -4.38 18.66 16.42
C ALA A 17 -2.93 18.16 16.51
N VAL A 18 -2.72 17.06 17.22
CA VAL A 18 -1.43 16.34 17.20
C VAL A 18 -1.23 15.70 15.82
N PRO A 19 -0.12 15.99 15.13
CA PRO A 19 0.17 15.33 13.86
C PRO A 19 0.53 13.87 14.15
N ALA A 20 -0.19 12.94 13.53
CA ALA A 20 0.20 11.53 13.52
C ALA A 20 1.44 11.38 12.62
N LEU A 21 2.64 11.46 13.22
CA LEU A 21 3.87 11.07 12.53
C LEU A 21 3.77 9.57 12.22
N ALA A 22 4.06 9.19 10.98
CA ALA A 22 4.25 7.79 10.62
C ALA A 22 5.36 7.21 11.51
N GLN A 23 4.97 6.46 12.55
CA GLN A 23 5.89 5.90 13.51
C GLN A 23 6.59 4.74 12.81
N GLY A 24 7.86 4.93 12.43
CA GLY A 24 8.74 3.80 12.13
C GLY A 24 8.73 2.82 13.29
N VAL A 25 9.02 1.55 13.04
CA VAL A 25 8.93 0.49 14.05
C VAL A 25 10.09 0.65 15.04
N PRO A 26 9.91 1.27 16.22
CA PRO A 26 11.03 1.78 17.01
C PRO A 26 11.96 0.66 17.48
N GLU A 27 11.42 -0.52 17.74
CA GLU A 27 12.18 -1.70 18.15
C GLU A 27 13.02 -2.34 17.03
N LEU A 28 12.87 -1.87 15.78
CA LEU A 28 13.67 -2.30 14.63
C LEU A 28 14.54 -1.17 14.07
N ALA A 29 14.47 0.03 14.65
CA ALA A 29 15.15 1.21 14.11
C ALA A 29 16.68 1.04 14.04
N ASP A 30 17.26 0.26 14.96
CA ASP A 30 18.68 -0.06 15.02
C ASP A 30 19.16 -0.97 13.88
N LEU A 31 18.25 -1.67 13.19
CA LEU A 31 18.59 -2.54 12.06
C LEU A 31 18.73 -1.76 10.74
N VAL A 32 18.28 -0.51 10.68
CA VAL A 32 18.44 0.33 9.49
C VAL A 32 19.93 0.63 9.27
N GLY A 33 20.44 0.31 8.07
CA GLY A 33 21.86 0.44 7.71
C GLY A 33 22.72 -0.80 8.04
N ALA A 34 22.22 -1.74 8.84
CA ALA A 34 22.91 -2.99 9.13
C ALA A 34 23.01 -3.87 7.86
N ARG A 35 24.02 -4.75 7.83
CA ARG A 35 24.13 -5.75 6.75
C ARG A 35 22.96 -6.73 6.85
N ALA A 36 22.38 -7.05 5.70
CA ALA A 36 21.16 -7.84 5.61
C ALA A 36 21.26 -9.16 6.39
N ALA A 37 22.32 -9.96 6.17
CA ALA A 37 22.48 -11.24 6.87
C ALA A 37 22.42 -11.13 8.40
N GLY A 38 23.11 -10.15 9.00
CA GLY A 38 23.08 -9.95 10.45
C GLY A 38 21.76 -9.36 10.93
N ALA A 39 21.15 -8.47 10.15
CA ALA A 39 19.87 -7.87 10.48
C ALA A 39 18.73 -8.90 10.41
N GLU A 40 18.75 -9.81 9.44
CA GLU A 40 17.79 -10.92 9.31
C GLU A 40 17.83 -11.84 10.53
N THR A 41 19.02 -12.19 11.03
CA THR A 41 19.16 -12.93 12.29
C THR A 41 18.56 -12.16 13.47
N GLN A 42 18.73 -10.82 13.52
CA GLN A 42 18.13 -9.99 14.57
C GLN A 42 16.60 -9.91 14.43
N MET A 43 16.07 -9.88 13.22
CA MET A 43 14.62 -9.93 12.97
C MET A 43 14.03 -11.21 13.53
N GLU A 44 14.64 -12.36 13.23
CA GLU A 44 14.22 -13.68 13.75
C GLU A 44 14.33 -13.76 15.28
N ALA A 45 15.44 -13.29 15.86
CA ALA A 45 15.62 -13.22 17.30
C ALA A 45 14.55 -12.35 18.01
N ARG A 46 14.00 -11.37 17.30
CA ARG A 46 12.91 -10.48 17.76
C ARG A 46 11.51 -11.05 17.47
N GLY A 47 11.43 -12.29 16.99
CA GLY A 47 10.18 -13.02 16.74
C GLY A 47 9.49 -12.66 15.42
N TYR A 48 10.21 -12.04 14.49
CA TYR A 48 9.71 -11.85 13.13
C TYR A 48 10.08 -13.05 12.26
N ARG A 49 9.14 -13.53 11.45
CA ARG A 49 9.36 -14.55 10.42
C ARG A 49 9.27 -13.93 9.03
N LEU A 50 10.12 -14.38 8.12
CA LEU A 50 10.03 -13.98 6.72
C LEU A 50 8.69 -14.47 6.14
N ALA A 51 7.86 -13.55 5.66
CA ALA A 51 6.58 -13.82 5.01
C ALA A 51 6.72 -13.90 3.48
N GLY A 52 7.74 -13.23 2.93
CA GLY A 52 8.03 -13.23 1.50
C GLY A 52 8.93 -12.09 1.08
N GLY A 53 9.05 -11.88 -0.23
CA GLY A 53 9.81 -10.78 -0.77
C GLY A 53 9.75 -10.69 -2.28
N SER A 54 10.11 -9.53 -2.79
CA SER A 54 10.23 -9.25 -4.22
C SER A 54 11.56 -8.57 -4.50
N THR A 55 12.06 -8.69 -5.72
CA THR A 55 13.23 -7.95 -6.16
C THR A 55 12.81 -7.04 -7.30
N VAL A 56 13.14 -5.76 -7.16
CA VAL A 56 12.82 -4.72 -8.11
C VAL A 56 14.12 -4.03 -8.48
N ARG A 57 14.64 -4.35 -9.67
CA ARG A 57 16.00 -4.00 -10.10
C ARG A 57 17.03 -4.45 -9.04
N ASP A 58 17.84 -3.54 -8.50
CA ASP A 58 18.87 -3.84 -7.51
C ASP A 58 18.39 -3.74 -6.05
N MET A 59 17.11 -3.45 -5.84
CA MET A 59 16.51 -3.35 -4.52
C MET A 59 15.71 -4.61 -4.19
N LYS A 60 16.01 -5.21 -3.05
CA LYS A 60 15.29 -6.37 -2.52
C LYS A 60 14.33 -5.92 -1.43
N PHE A 61 13.05 -6.24 -1.58
CA PHE A 61 12.05 -6.06 -0.54
C PHE A 61 11.78 -7.39 0.15
N THR A 62 11.71 -7.36 1.47
CA THR A 62 11.31 -8.52 2.27
C THR A 62 10.23 -8.13 3.26
N PHE A 63 9.25 -9.01 3.45
CA PHE A 63 8.15 -8.81 4.37
C PHE A 63 8.33 -9.71 5.57
N TRP A 64 8.14 -9.15 6.75
CA TRP A 64 8.39 -9.83 8.01
C TRP A 64 7.16 -9.76 8.89
N TRP A 65 6.66 -10.92 9.30
CA TRP A 65 5.49 -11.06 10.16
C TRP A 65 5.91 -11.35 11.59
N ASN A 66 5.35 -10.62 12.55
CA ASN A 66 5.42 -10.98 13.96
C ASN A 66 4.05 -11.42 14.46
N ASP A 67 3.95 -12.69 14.84
CA ASP A 67 2.69 -13.31 15.24
C ASP A 67 2.14 -12.74 16.55
N ARG A 68 3.01 -12.58 17.54
CA ARG A 68 2.64 -12.06 18.87
C ARG A 68 2.14 -10.62 18.79
N LYS A 69 2.76 -9.80 17.92
CA LYS A 69 2.38 -8.40 17.73
C LYS A 69 1.27 -8.21 16.70
N ARG A 70 0.93 -9.25 15.93
CA ARG A 70 0.08 -9.19 14.72
C ARG A 70 0.51 -8.04 13.79
N ALA A 71 1.82 -7.91 13.59
CA ALA A 71 2.42 -6.80 12.86
C ALA A 71 3.18 -7.31 11.63
N CYS A 72 2.98 -6.63 10.50
CA CYS A 72 3.73 -6.85 9.27
C CYS A 72 4.64 -5.63 9.02
N VAL A 73 5.89 -5.88 8.64
CA VAL A 73 6.83 -4.81 8.26
C VAL A 73 7.43 -5.13 6.90
N SER A 74 7.65 -4.09 6.09
CA SER A 74 8.42 -4.16 4.86
C SER A 74 9.82 -3.65 5.12
N VAL A 75 10.80 -4.39 4.61
CA VAL A 75 12.22 -4.04 4.67
C VAL A 75 12.73 -3.91 3.24
N SER A 76 13.16 -2.72 2.85
CA SER A 76 13.94 -2.53 1.62
C SER A 76 15.42 -2.80 1.90
N THR A 77 16.11 -3.43 0.97
CA THR A 77 17.54 -3.75 1.05
C THR A 77 18.21 -3.28 -0.23
N VAL A 78 19.26 -2.48 -0.08
CA VAL A 78 20.04 -1.91 -1.17
C VAL A 78 21.51 -2.14 -0.86
N GLU A 79 22.29 -2.60 -1.84
CA GLU A 79 23.71 -2.91 -1.66
C GLU A 79 23.97 -3.85 -0.46
N GLY A 80 23.06 -4.81 -0.24
CA GLY A 80 23.16 -5.78 0.86
C GLY A 80 22.96 -5.19 2.27
N ARG A 81 22.42 -3.97 2.39
CA ARG A 81 22.11 -3.33 3.67
C ARG A 81 20.65 -2.92 3.76
N TYR A 82 20.08 -3.04 4.96
CA TYR A 82 18.72 -2.59 5.22
C TYR A 82 18.61 -1.10 4.97
N ALA A 83 17.71 -0.76 4.06
CA ALA A 83 17.54 0.56 3.53
C ALA A 83 16.53 1.37 4.33
N SER A 84 15.36 0.77 4.52
CA SER A 84 14.29 1.26 5.37
C SER A 84 13.56 0.06 6.00
N ILE A 85 12.89 0.30 7.12
CA ILE A 85 11.95 -0.64 7.73
C ILE A 85 10.69 0.15 8.06
N GLN A 86 9.56 -0.28 7.53
CA GLN A 86 8.30 0.44 7.70
C GLN A 86 7.17 -0.53 8.06
N PRO A 87 6.25 -0.13 8.95
CA PRO A 87 5.05 -0.91 9.18
C PRO A 87 4.21 -0.90 7.90
N VAL A 88 3.65 -2.06 7.56
CA VAL A 88 2.68 -2.21 6.47
C VAL A 88 1.42 -2.89 7.01
N PRO A 89 0.28 -2.75 6.34
CA PRO A 89 -0.94 -3.45 6.77
C PRO A 89 -0.70 -4.94 6.96
N ALA A 90 -1.29 -5.53 7.99
CA ALA A 90 -1.06 -6.94 8.36
C ALA A 90 -1.29 -7.90 7.19
N GLY A 91 -2.34 -7.66 6.39
CA GLY A 91 -2.70 -8.48 5.24
C GLY A 91 -1.65 -8.52 4.12
N THR A 92 -0.69 -7.60 4.09
CA THR A 92 0.43 -7.65 3.13
C THR A 92 1.29 -8.91 3.34
N CYS A 93 1.43 -9.37 4.59
CA CYS A 93 2.17 -10.58 4.90
C CYS A 93 1.40 -11.88 4.56
N ASP A 94 0.09 -11.81 4.31
CA ASP A 94 -0.73 -12.98 3.96
C ASP A 94 -0.59 -13.35 2.47
N GLY A 95 -0.38 -12.35 1.60
CA GLY A 95 -0.15 -12.53 0.16
C GLY A 95 1.33 -12.56 -0.26
N ALA A 96 2.25 -12.26 0.66
CA ALA A 96 3.69 -12.33 0.41
C ALA A 96 4.20 -13.78 0.22
N GLN A 97 3.35 -14.79 0.45
CA GLN A 97 3.68 -16.20 0.29
C GLN A 97 3.92 -16.60 -1.17
N ALA A 98 5.11 -16.28 -1.69
CA ALA A 98 5.88 -17.08 -2.65
C ALA A 98 7.19 -16.34 -2.97
N GLY A 99 8.33 -16.81 -2.46
CA GLY A 99 9.60 -16.58 -3.14
C GLY A 99 9.91 -17.74 -4.10
N PRO A 100 10.85 -17.61 -5.03
CA PRO A 100 11.07 -16.55 -6.01
C PRO A 100 10.56 -16.99 -7.40
N GLN A 101 10.10 -16.05 -8.22
CA GLN A 101 10.29 -16.18 -9.67
C GLN A 101 11.40 -15.21 -10.07
N PRO A 102 12.51 -15.68 -10.66
CA PRO A 102 13.34 -14.82 -11.48
C PRO A 102 12.43 -14.33 -12.59
N VAL A 103 12.00 -13.06 -12.50
CA VAL A 103 11.53 -12.38 -13.70
C VAL A 103 12.69 -12.52 -14.69
N PRO A 104 12.47 -13.02 -15.92
CA PRO A 104 13.50 -13.01 -16.95
C PRO A 104 14.09 -11.61 -16.97
N GLN A 105 15.36 -11.52 -16.58
CA GLN A 105 16.15 -10.30 -16.58
C GLN A 105 16.29 -9.90 -18.05
N THR A 106 15.28 -9.21 -18.58
CA THR A 106 15.51 -8.38 -19.75
C THR A 106 16.44 -7.30 -19.21
N PRO A 107 17.65 -7.14 -19.76
CA PRO A 107 18.55 -6.09 -19.30
C PRO A 107 17.76 -4.78 -19.33
N PRO A 108 17.66 -4.05 -18.21
CA PRO A 108 17.07 -2.73 -18.27
C PRO A 108 17.84 -1.91 -19.31
N PRO A 109 17.17 -1.04 -20.08
CA PRO A 109 17.91 -0.03 -20.84
C PRO A 109 18.84 0.67 -19.85
N SER A 110 20.10 0.79 -20.29
CA SER A 110 21.26 1.19 -19.50
C SER A 110 20.94 2.29 -18.47
N ASP A 111 21.43 2.09 -17.25
CA ASP A 111 21.67 3.13 -16.26
C ASP A 111 22.14 4.42 -16.94
N GLN A 112 21.54 5.55 -16.56
CA GLN A 112 21.82 6.94 -16.98
C GLN A 112 20.67 7.82 -17.48
N ASP A 113 19.43 7.33 -17.50
CA ASP A 113 18.28 8.22 -17.63
C ASP A 113 17.92 8.83 -16.27
N ALA A 114 18.31 10.10 -16.07
CA ALA A 114 17.96 10.92 -14.90
C ALA A 114 16.44 11.09 -14.68
N GLY A 115 15.61 10.64 -15.64
CA GLY A 115 14.15 10.64 -15.59
C GLY A 115 13.51 9.27 -15.34
N SER A 116 14.29 8.20 -15.09
CA SER A 116 13.73 6.89 -14.77
C SER A 116 13.56 6.71 -13.25
N LEU A 117 12.35 6.32 -12.82
CA LEU A 117 11.99 6.19 -11.42
C LEU A 117 11.24 4.88 -11.19
N VAL A 118 11.67 4.12 -10.18
CA VAL A 118 10.95 2.91 -9.76
C VAL A 118 10.46 3.08 -8.33
N LEU A 119 9.18 2.82 -8.14
CA LEU A 119 8.49 2.97 -6.86
C LEU A 119 7.85 1.64 -6.49
N VAL A 120 7.94 1.28 -5.21
CA VAL A 120 7.10 0.21 -4.66
C VAL A 120 6.28 0.81 -3.54
N CYS A 121 4.97 0.69 -3.67
CA CYS A 121 4.00 1.30 -2.80
C CYS A 121 3.17 0.24 -2.09
N TYR A 122 3.07 0.36 -0.77
CA TYR A 122 2.35 -0.57 0.09
C TYR A 122 1.19 0.15 0.74
N GLY A 123 0.02 -0.47 0.76
CA GLY A 123 -1.16 0.20 1.24
C GLY A 123 -2.31 -0.73 1.55
N ALA A 124 -3.37 -0.11 2.02
CA ALA A 124 -4.64 -0.77 2.26
C ALA A 124 -5.72 -0.08 1.45
N GLY A 125 -6.75 -0.85 1.15
CA GLY A 125 -7.86 -0.40 0.34
C GLY A 125 -9.15 -1.07 0.73
N THR A 126 -10.20 -0.61 0.07
CA THR A 126 -11.54 -1.17 0.22
C THR A 126 -12.11 -1.47 -1.14
N ARG A 127 -12.71 -2.64 -1.28
CA ARG A 127 -13.43 -3.06 -2.50
C ARG A 127 -14.89 -3.37 -2.19
N PRO A 128 -15.81 -3.08 -3.12
CA PRO A 128 -17.18 -3.55 -3.02
C PRO A 128 -17.21 -5.08 -2.94
N SER A 129 -18.06 -5.61 -2.07
CA SER A 129 -18.33 -7.05 -1.92
C SER A 129 -19.83 -7.28 -1.93
N VAL A 130 -20.26 -8.40 -2.50
CA VAL A 130 -21.66 -8.84 -2.47
C VAL A 130 -21.68 -10.23 -1.86
N THR A 131 -22.39 -10.37 -0.75
CA THR A 131 -22.52 -11.63 -0.01
C THR A 131 -23.99 -12.01 0.08
N THR A 132 -24.27 -13.31 0.11
CA THR A 132 -25.63 -13.82 0.24
C THR A 132 -25.83 -14.33 1.67
N ALA A 133 -26.74 -13.70 2.42
CA ALA A 133 -27.09 -14.11 3.77
C ALA A 133 -28.42 -14.91 3.78
N PRO A 134 -28.51 -16.05 4.48
CA PRO A 134 -29.77 -16.75 4.68
C PRO A 134 -30.69 -15.93 5.58
N ASP A 135 -31.93 -15.71 5.14
CA ASP A 135 -32.97 -14.99 5.86
C ASP A 135 -34.17 -15.91 6.05
N TYR A 136 -34.49 -16.23 7.31
CA TYR A 136 -35.64 -17.07 7.65
C TYR A 136 -36.80 -16.18 8.07
N LYS A 137 -37.91 -16.25 7.32
CA LYS A 137 -39.14 -15.54 7.66
C LYS A 137 -40.20 -16.54 8.09
N TRP A 138 -40.83 -16.28 9.22
CA TRP A 138 -41.98 -17.06 9.66
C TRP A 138 -43.17 -16.71 8.77
N ASN A 139 -43.73 -17.71 8.10
CA ASN A 139 -44.97 -17.59 7.35
C ASN A 139 -46.12 -17.98 8.29
N ALA A 140 -46.88 -16.99 8.75
CA ALA A 140 -47.98 -17.19 9.69
C ALA A 140 -49.14 -18.00 9.09
N ASP A 141 -49.43 -17.83 7.80
CA ASP A 141 -50.52 -18.54 7.12
C ASP A 141 -50.21 -20.04 6.97
N ARG A 142 -48.94 -20.36 6.69
CA ARG A 142 -48.45 -21.73 6.51
C ARG A 142 -47.92 -22.36 7.81
N HIS A 143 -47.90 -21.61 8.91
CA HIS A 143 -47.29 -21.98 10.19
C HIS A 143 -45.91 -22.65 10.03
N LYS A 144 -45.06 -22.11 9.15
CA LYS A 144 -43.72 -22.66 8.87
C LYS A 144 -42.68 -21.57 8.63
N TRP A 145 -41.44 -21.88 8.95
CA TRP A 145 -40.29 -21.06 8.57
C TRP A 145 -39.99 -21.26 7.08
N GLU A 146 -39.91 -20.15 6.34
CA GLU A 146 -39.54 -20.14 4.94
C GLU A 146 -38.14 -19.54 4.79
N TRP A 147 -37.29 -20.26 4.07
CA TRP A 147 -35.95 -19.81 3.73
C TRP A 147 -36.02 -18.85 2.56
N SER A 148 -35.32 -17.72 2.68
CA SER A 148 -35.03 -16.81 1.59
C SER A 148 -33.55 -16.42 1.62
N SER A 149 -33.02 -15.96 0.50
CA SER A 149 -31.67 -15.41 0.42
C SER A 149 -31.74 -13.90 0.26
N ARG A 150 -31.02 -13.17 1.12
CA ARG A 150 -30.84 -11.72 0.99
C ARG A 150 -29.46 -11.43 0.43
N LEU A 151 -29.42 -10.64 -0.63
CA LEU A 151 -28.18 -10.07 -1.14
C LEU A 151 -27.78 -8.89 -0.26
N GLU A 152 -26.59 -8.93 0.31
CA GLU A 152 -26.02 -7.86 1.11
C GLU A 152 -24.83 -7.27 0.37
N SER A 153 -24.93 -5.98 0.04
CA SER A 153 -23.79 -5.21 -0.45
C SER A 153 -22.99 -4.72 0.75
N SER A 154 -21.71 -5.06 0.76
CA SER A 154 -20.77 -4.69 1.81
C SER A 154 -19.48 -4.14 1.19
N THR A 155 -18.60 -3.63 2.03
CA THR A 155 -17.26 -3.21 1.65
C THR A 155 -16.24 -4.11 2.34
N GLN A 156 -15.39 -4.75 1.56
CA GLN A 156 -14.32 -5.61 2.09
C GLN A 156 -13.00 -4.84 2.07
N GLY A 157 -12.33 -4.76 3.23
CA GLY A 157 -10.97 -4.25 3.35
C GLY A 157 -9.95 -5.24 2.76
N PHE A 158 -8.90 -4.72 2.17
CA PHE A 158 -7.76 -5.50 1.68
C PHE A 158 -6.45 -4.73 1.88
N SER A 159 -5.35 -5.43 1.70
CA SER A 159 -4.00 -4.86 1.65
C SER A 159 -3.29 -5.37 0.41
N SER A 160 -2.44 -4.54 -0.18
CA SER A 160 -1.77 -4.87 -1.44
C SER A 160 -0.52 -4.02 -1.62
N ASP A 161 0.32 -4.46 -2.55
CA ASP A 161 1.42 -3.69 -3.11
C ASP A 161 1.09 -3.21 -4.54
N VAL A 162 1.82 -2.17 -4.96
CA VAL A 162 1.81 -1.58 -6.29
C VAL A 162 3.24 -1.24 -6.66
N GLN A 163 3.71 -1.67 -7.82
CA GLN A 163 5.02 -1.28 -8.35
C GLN A 163 4.82 -0.37 -9.55
N LEU A 164 5.54 0.76 -9.59
CA LEU A 164 5.56 1.66 -10.74
C LEU A 164 6.97 1.71 -11.32
N GLU A 165 7.06 1.62 -12.65
CA GLU A 165 8.28 1.91 -13.39
C GLU A 165 7.99 3.05 -14.36
N LEU A 166 8.65 4.17 -14.15
CA LEU A 166 8.48 5.41 -14.90
C LEU A 166 9.74 5.70 -15.69
N TYR A 167 9.57 6.18 -16.92
CA TYR A 167 10.62 6.50 -17.88
C TYR A 167 10.25 7.81 -18.57
N GLY A 168 10.62 8.95 -17.97
CA GLY A 168 10.22 10.26 -18.50
C GLY A 168 8.70 10.44 -18.54
N ASP A 169 8.11 10.37 -19.74
CA ASP A 169 6.68 10.59 -20.02
C ASP A 169 5.85 9.30 -20.15
N HIS A 170 6.48 8.13 -20.13
CA HIS A 170 5.80 6.83 -20.19
C HIS A 170 6.13 5.98 -18.96
N GLY A 171 5.33 4.95 -18.72
CA GLY A 171 5.56 4.06 -17.59
C GLY A 171 4.55 2.94 -17.53
N ARG A 172 4.78 2.03 -16.58
CA ARG A 172 3.93 0.88 -16.31
C ARG A 172 3.71 0.69 -14.83
N ILE A 173 2.58 0.09 -14.49
CA ILE A 173 2.16 -0.22 -13.12
C ILE A 173 1.84 -1.70 -13.00
N HIS A 174 2.41 -2.35 -11.98
CA HIS A 174 2.06 -3.69 -11.55
C HIS A 174 1.17 -3.58 -10.31
N LEU A 175 0.09 -4.34 -10.31
CA LEU A 175 -0.89 -4.34 -9.22
C LEU A 175 -0.86 -5.69 -8.53
N GLY A 176 -0.77 -5.68 -7.20
CA GLY A 176 -1.00 -6.89 -6.42
C GLY A 176 -2.41 -7.45 -6.67
N PRO A 177 -2.61 -8.76 -6.46
CA PRO A 177 -3.83 -9.47 -6.88
C PRO A 177 -5.11 -8.92 -6.27
N SER A 178 -5.04 -8.32 -5.07
CA SER A 178 -6.19 -7.72 -4.39
C SER A 178 -6.73 -6.46 -5.08
N LEU A 179 -5.90 -5.79 -5.88
CA LEU A 179 -6.23 -4.59 -6.65
C LEU A 179 -6.76 -4.89 -8.06
N VAL A 180 -6.53 -6.12 -8.54
CA VAL A 180 -6.96 -6.55 -9.87
C VAL A 180 -8.38 -7.11 -9.76
N PRO A 181 -9.39 -6.51 -10.41
CA PRO A 181 -10.75 -7.02 -10.38
C PRO A 181 -10.81 -8.36 -11.12
N PRO A 182 -11.69 -9.32 -10.72
CA PRO A 182 -11.77 -10.64 -11.37
C PRO A 182 -12.06 -10.59 -12.88
N ILE A 183 -12.74 -9.53 -13.34
CA ILE A 183 -13.00 -9.26 -14.76
C ILE A 183 -12.22 -8.02 -15.17
N HIS A 184 -11.09 -8.24 -15.82
CA HIS A 184 -10.24 -7.19 -16.39
C HIS A 184 -9.94 -7.51 -17.87
N SER A 185 -9.60 -6.49 -18.64
CA SER A 185 -9.13 -6.64 -20.02
C SER A 185 -7.80 -5.89 -20.15
N GLY A 186 -6.74 -6.65 -20.43
CA GLY A 186 -5.36 -6.14 -20.46
C GLY A 186 -4.53 -6.63 -19.27
N GLY A 187 -3.25 -6.24 -19.28
CA GLY A 187 -2.24 -6.76 -18.37
C GLY A 187 -1.34 -7.78 -19.08
N SER A 188 -0.04 -7.50 -19.26
CA SER A 188 0.94 -8.53 -19.63
C SER A 188 1.69 -8.92 -18.36
N ASN A 189 1.49 -10.15 -17.87
CA ASN A 189 2.10 -10.63 -16.61
C ASN A 189 1.84 -9.69 -15.40
N GLY A 190 0.63 -9.14 -15.29
CA GLY A 190 0.26 -8.24 -14.19
C GLY A 190 0.71 -6.79 -14.36
N TRP A 191 1.20 -6.39 -15.54
CA TRP A 191 1.59 -5.00 -15.85
C TRP A 191 0.61 -4.29 -16.76
N TRP A 192 0.25 -3.06 -16.39
CA TRP A 192 -0.56 -2.14 -17.21
C TRP A 192 0.24 -0.90 -17.58
N ASP A 193 0.08 -0.42 -18.80
CA ASP A 193 0.67 0.85 -19.23
C ASP A 193 -0.05 2.05 -18.60
N LEU A 194 0.71 3.11 -18.36
CA LEU A 194 0.22 4.35 -17.80
C LEU A 194 -0.26 5.31 -18.89
N ASP A 195 -1.50 5.76 -18.74
CA ASP A 195 -2.13 6.81 -19.54
C ASP A 195 -2.05 8.15 -18.79
N ALA A 196 -1.79 9.25 -19.52
CA ALA A 196 -1.75 10.62 -18.96
C ALA A 196 -0.79 10.78 -17.78
N LEU A 197 0.38 10.14 -17.86
CA LEU A 197 1.43 10.25 -16.85
C LEU A 197 1.97 11.68 -16.79
N SER A 198 2.11 12.21 -15.58
CA SER A 198 2.78 13.46 -15.29
C SER A 198 3.70 13.27 -14.08
N VAL A 199 4.98 13.54 -14.28
CA VAL A 199 6.03 13.46 -13.25
C VAL A 199 6.51 14.89 -12.97
N THR A 200 6.09 15.45 -11.84
CA THR A 200 6.52 16.78 -11.38
C THR A 200 7.42 16.66 -10.15
N PRO A 201 8.14 17.71 -9.71
CA PRO A 201 8.96 17.64 -8.50
C PRO A 201 8.20 17.30 -7.22
N THR A 202 6.92 17.66 -7.13
CA THR A 202 6.10 17.47 -5.91
C THR A 202 5.10 16.31 -6.03
N GLN A 203 4.78 15.88 -7.24
CA GLN A 203 3.69 14.92 -7.45
C GLN A 203 3.91 14.06 -8.70
N ILE A 204 3.48 12.81 -8.63
CA ILE A 204 3.35 11.93 -9.79
C ILE A 204 1.88 11.59 -9.93
N THR A 205 1.32 11.78 -11.11
CA THR A 205 -0.08 11.44 -11.40
C THR A 205 -0.16 10.64 -12.67
N GLY A 206 -1.15 9.77 -12.77
CA GLY A 206 -1.45 9.09 -14.01
C GLY A 206 -2.73 8.28 -13.89
N SER A 207 -3.03 7.55 -14.94
CA SER A 207 -4.13 6.60 -14.97
C SER A 207 -3.69 5.31 -15.63
N TYR A 208 -4.44 4.25 -15.44
CA TYR A 208 -4.25 2.99 -16.14
C TYR A 208 -5.62 2.38 -16.44
N ARG A 209 -5.67 1.45 -17.38
CA ARG A 209 -6.92 0.87 -17.85
C ARG A 209 -7.02 -0.59 -17.43
N LEU A 210 -7.91 -0.87 -16.49
CA LEU A 210 -8.24 -2.25 -16.10
C LEU A 210 -9.24 -2.88 -17.07
N ASN A 211 -10.19 -2.09 -17.60
CA ASN A 211 -11.08 -2.48 -18.70
C ASN A 211 -11.76 -1.24 -19.34
N GLY A 212 -12.70 -1.44 -20.25
CA GLY A 212 -13.41 -0.35 -20.95
C GLY A 212 -14.15 0.65 -20.03
N MET A 213 -14.58 0.21 -18.84
CA MET A 213 -15.35 1.01 -17.88
C MET A 213 -14.53 1.41 -16.63
N ASN A 214 -13.44 0.70 -16.34
CA ASN A 214 -12.61 0.89 -15.16
C ASN A 214 -11.24 1.46 -15.55
N LYS A 215 -11.09 2.78 -15.36
CA LYS A 215 -9.85 3.54 -15.60
C LYS A 215 -9.39 4.25 -14.32
N PRO A 216 -8.74 3.53 -13.38
CA PRO A 216 -8.27 4.14 -12.15
C PRO A 216 -7.30 5.30 -12.38
N LYS A 217 -7.36 6.29 -11.49
CA LYS A 217 -6.36 7.37 -11.41
C LYS A 217 -5.54 7.19 -10.15
N PHE A 218 -4.23 7.40 -10.26
CA PHE A 218 -3.34 7.40 -9.11
C PHE A 218 -2.67 8.76 -8.93
N THR A 219 -2.27 9.01 -7.70
CA THR A 219 -1.55 10.21 -7.28
C THR A 219 -0.52 9.81 -6.24
N ILE A 220 0.71 10.26 -6.41
CA ILE A 220 1.80 10.07 -5.46
C ILE A 220 2.32 11.44 -5.09
N ASP A 221 2.27 11.78 -3.80
CA ASP A 221 2.96 12.94 -3.26
C ASP A 221 4.44 12.59 -3.09
N ARG A 222 5.31 13.27 -3.86
CA ARG A 222 6.75 13.02 -3.85
C ARG A 222 7.46 13.63 -2.65
N ARG A 223 6.79 14.43 -1.81
CA ARG A 223 7.39 14.96 -0.57
C ARG A 223 7.11 14.06 0.61
N THR A 224 5.97 13.39 0.60
CA THR A 224 5.56 12.53 1.71
C THR A 224 5.69 11.06 1.40
N GLY A 225 5.78 10.68 0.12
CA GLY A 225 5.75 9.30 -0.35
C GLY A 225 4.35 8.69 -0.40
N ARG A 226 3.30 9.46 -0.08
CA ARG A 226 1.93 8.93 -0.01
C ARG A 226 1.37 8.66 -1.41
N ILE A 227 0.81 7.46 -1.61
CA ILE A 227 0.03 7.11 -2.79
C ILE A 227 -1.47 7.07 -2.49
N ASP A 228 -2.26 7.46 -3.47
CA ASP A 228 -3.72 7.34 -3.49
C ASP A 228 -4.13 6.85 -4.89
N ILE A 229 -4.92 5.79 -4.96
CA ILE A 229 -5.52 5.26 -6.18
C ILE A 229 -7.03 5.29 -6.00
N ARG A 230 -7.71 5.96 -6.93
CA ARG A 230 -9.17 6.13 -6.93
C ARG A 230 -9.80 5.45 -8.13
N ALA A 231 -10.75 4.58 -7.86
CA ALA A 231 -11.60 3.91 -8.84
C ALA A 231 -12.84 3.32 -8.14
N MET A 232 -13.36 2.19 -8.63
CA MET A 232 -14.31 1.36 -7.87
C MET A 232 -13.67 0.77 -6.61
N THR A 233 -12.36 0.53 -6.63
CA THR A 233 -11.55 0.18 -5.47
C THR A 233 -10.71 1.39 -5.08
N ASN A 234 -10.69 1.71 -3.79
CA ASN A 234 -9.81 2.75 -3.26
C ASN A 234 -8.60 2.07 -2.64
N PHE A 235 -7.42 2.66 -2.85
CA PHE A 235 -6.18 2.21 -2.22
C PHE A 235 -5.36 3.42 -1.83
N ALA A 236 -4.89 3.43 -0.58
CA ALA A 236 -3.99 4.45 -0.09
C ALA A 236 -2.83 3.77 0.63
N GLY A 237 -1.65 4.36 0.49
CA GLY A 237 -0.44 3.73 0.98
C GLY A 237 0.75 4.66 0.98
N GLN A 238 1.92 4.04 1.12
CA GLN A 238 3.20 4.70 1.16
C GLN A 238 4.14 4.05 0.16
N CYS A 239 4.83 4.86 -0.62
CA CYS A 239 5.84 4.46 -1.58
C CYS A 239 7.23 4.61 -0.99
N ASP A 240 8.07 3.59 -1.23
CA ASP A 240 9.52 3.72 -1.11
C ASP A 240 10.08 4.04 -2.51
N ILE A 241 10.97 5.03 -2.58
CA ILE A 241 11.64 5.43 -3.82
C ILE A 241 12.93 4.62 -3.98
N GLY A 242 13.05 3.85 -5.06
CA GLY A 242 14.35 3.44 -5.58
C GLY A 242 14.96 4.56 -6.41
N ASN A 243 15.67 5.51 -5.78
CA ASN A 243 16.34 6.59 -6.53
C ASN A 243 17.72 6.09 -6.96
N TRP A 244 17.94 5.97 -8.27
CA TRP A 244 19.19 5.47 -8.85
C TRP A 244 20.23 6.59 -9.09
N ALA A 245 19.88 7.87 -8.88
CA ALA A 245 20.77 8.99 -9.23
C ALA A 245 21.65 9.54 -8.09
N ASN A 246 21.34 9.30 -6.81
CA ASN A 246 22.18 9.79 -5.71
C ASN A 246 21.88 9.04 -4.41
N GLY A 247 22.90 8.40 -3.84
CA GLY A 247 22.86 7.65 -2.58
C GLY A 247 22.58 8.49 -1.32
N THR A 248 21.58 9.37 -1.34
CA THR A 248 21.12 10.11 -0.18
C THR A 248 19.64 9.82 0.02
N ARG A 249 19.36 9.05 1.07
CA ARG A 249 18.02 8.67 1.49
C ARG A 249 17.40 9.79 2.31
N ARG A 250 16.33 10.37 1.77
CA ARG A 250 15.16 10.93 2.47
C ARG A 250 14.28 11.59 1.40
N PHE A 251 12.97 11.52 1.63
CA PHE A 251 12.06 12.50 1.07
C PHE A 251 12.33 13.87 1.69
#